data_AF-A0A0W0Y5J6-F1
#
_entry.id   AF-A0A0W0Y5J6-F1
#
_cell.length_a   1.000
_cell.length_b   1.000
_cell.length_c   1.000
_cell.angle_alpha   90.00
_cell.angle_beta   90.00
_cell.angle_gamma   90.00
#
_symmetry.space_group_name_H-M   'P 1'
#
loop_
_entity.id
_entity.type
_entity.pdbx_description
1 polymer ?
#
loop_
_entity_poly.entity_id
_entity_poly.type
_entity_poly.pdbx_seq_one_letter_code
_entity_poly.pdbx_strand_id
1 'polypeptide(L)'
;MNLVQTALAFFEGIGLAFSPCILPILPFMFAASLTGGKLRPLQIVSGFILSFSFFSLLSRQLLFATGVHLDQIQWFAYLLLLILGFIMLVPLLEEQFARYTNRLANQAQQLSKARFLEQPGGAFVMGSLLGLIWTPCAGPILAIALVQIIQAQTNWQAVLTVVAFSVGTAIPLLVVGYFGRYFSHNLKAINRHTLLIKRSMGVLVISFALLGLSGVNIGQWTSVKEESNPGQVTKNELINALPVSYPAPQIVGVSHWINSPAVTLESLKGKVVLVDFWTYSCINCIRTLPYIENWYQKYNKEGLVVIGIHAPEFGFEQQLRNVIEAVRKFGLTYPVALDNQLLTWQNFNNHYWPAHYLINQQGEVVYINFGEGEYDVIENNIRYLLGLNKKEASEFNVPIAVNQTPETYLGSARADRESRSGALPLHYWQLIGHWQMTPQYIENDDGGSQLTLHYQAKKVFLVVENSSKQTGKIEVINNQHQKSEIFISEARLYQLLNHQKAQEGIVTIKALTPHLRFYAFTFES
;
A
#
# COMPACT_ATOMS: atom_id res chain seq x y z
N MET A 1 16.85 -14.48 7.90
CA MET A 1 16.33 -14.75 9.25
C MET A 1 16.66 -13.52 10.06
N ASN A 2 15.73 -12.57 10.14
CA ASN A 2 16.09 -11.17 10.39
C ASN A 2 15.79 -10.83 11.84
N LEU A 3 16.81 -10.94 12.69
CA LEU A 3 16.77 -10.47 14.08
C LEU A 3 16.18 -9.07 14.21
N VAL A 4 16.43 -8.21 13.21
CA VAL A 4 15.90 -6.85 13.11
C VAL A 4 14.37 -6.83 12.96
N GLN A 5 13.78 -7.67 12.09
CA GLN A 5 12.32 -7.72 11.92
C GLN A 5 11.63 -8.27 13.17
N THR A 6 12.19 -9.32 13.77
CA THR A 6 11.68 -9.87 15.03
C THR A 6 11.78 -8.86 16.17
N ALA A 7 12.86 -8.09 16.23
CA ALA A 7 13.04 -7.01 17.21
C ALA A 7 12.04 -5.86 16.97
N LEU A 8 11.83 -5.47 15.72
CA LEU A 8 10.88 -4.42 15.36
C LEU A 8 9.45 -4.81 15.75
N ALA A 9 9.01 -6.03 15.40
CA ALA A 9 7.71 -6.57 15.82
C ALA A 9 7.56 -6.66 17.35
N PHE A 10 8.64 -6.95 18.07
CA PHE A 10 8.65 -6.93 19.53
C PHE A 10 8.41 -5.51 20.09
N PHE A 11 9.07 -4.50 19.53
CA PHE A 11 8.85 -3.10 19.93
C PHE A 11 7.46 -2.57 19.52
N GLU A 12 6.94 -2.99 18.37
CA GLU A 12 5.56 -2.70 17.94
C GLU A 12 4.55 -3.28 18.94
N GLY A 13 4.76 -4.50 19.43
CA GLY A 13 3.94 -5.11 20.47
C GLY A 13 3.97 -4.32 21.80
N ILE A 14 5.13 -3.80 22.19
CA ILE A 14 5.24 -2.90 23.35
C ILE A 14 4.42 -1.62 23.12
N GLY A 15 4.54 -1.02 21.92
CA GLY A 15 3.77 0.16 21.53
C GLY A 15 2.27 -0.10 21.58
N LEU A 16 1.83 -1.28 21.11
CA LEU A 16 0.43 -1.68 21.15
C LEU A 16 -0.11 -1.70 22.59
N ALA A 17 0.68 -2.06 23.60
CA ALA A 17 0.25 -2.07 25.00
C ALA A 17 -0.21 -0.69 25.52
N PHE A 18 0.27 0.40 24.92
CA PHE A 18 -0.13 1.77 25.23
C PHE A 18 -1.29 2.28 24.35
N SER A 19 -1.85 1.41 23.50
CA SER A 19 -2.94 1.77 22.60
C SER A 19 -4.17 2.26 23.38
N PRO A 20 -4.88 3.28 22.87
CA PRO A 20 -6.06 3.85 23.51
C PRO A 20 -7.16 2.83 23.85
N CYS A 21 -7.17 1.68 23.17
CA CYS A 21 -8.16 0.62 23.39
C CYS A 21 -7.89 -0.24 24.63
N ILE A 22 -6.69 -0.19 25.24
CA ILE A 22 -6.26 -1.13 26.31
C ILE A 22 -6.38 -0.53 27.69
N LEU A 23 -5.99 0.74 27.82
CA LEU A 23 -6.04 1.49 29.07
C LEU A 23 -7.40 1.39 29.80
N PRO A 24 -8.57 1.34 29.12
CA PRO A 24 -9.86 1.19 29.81
C PRO A 24 -10.09 -0.18 30.45
N ILE A 25 -9.46 -1.23 29.93
CA ILE A 25 -9.60 -2.63 30.39
C ILE A 25 -8.55 -2.96 31.46
N LEU A 26 -7.46 -2.18 31.50
CA LEU A 26 -6.37 -2.31 32.46
C LEU A 26 -6.84 -2.43 33.94
N PRO A 27 -7.84 -1.65 34.43
CA PRO A 27 -8.38 -1.81 35.79
C PRO A 27 -9.06 -3.17 36.04
N PHE A 28 -9.73 -3.73 35.04
CA PHE A 28 -10.33 -5.06 35.12
C PHE A 28 -9.25 -6.14 35.15
N MET A 29 -8.20 -6.00 34.33
CA MET A 29 -7.04 -6.90 34.37
C MET A 29 -6.31 -6.85 35.71
N PHE A 30 -6.18 -5.66 36.30
CA PHE A 30 -5.67 -5.49 37.65
C PHE A 30 -6.56 -6.19 38.69
N ALA A 31 -7.87 -6.02 38.62
CA ALA A 31 -8.80 -6.71 39.52
C ALA A 31 -8.71 -8.25 39.37
N ALA A 32 -8.60 -8.75 38.14
CA ALA A 32 -8.44 -10.17 37.86
C ALA A 32 -7.09 -10.72 38.32
N SER A 33 -6.02 -9.92 38.27
CA SER A 33 -4.68 -10.34 38.70
C SER A 33 -4.52 -10.36 40.23
N LEU A 34 -5.35 -9.63 40.98
CA LEU A 34 -5.34 -9.57 42.44
C LEU A 34 -5.99 -10.80 43.10
N THR A 35 -6.92 -11.48 42.44
CA THR A 35 -7.79 -12.49 43.09
C THR A 35 -7.17 -13.89 43.27
N GLY A 36 -5.85 -14.07 43.24
CA GLY A 36 -5.21 -15.40 43.42
C GLY A 36 -3.68 -15.41 43.58
N GLY A 37 -3.07 -16.61 43.51
CA GLY A 37 -1.65 -16.86 43.78
C GLY A 37 -0.65 -16.09 42.92
N LYS A 38 0.66 -16.10 43.26
CA LYS A 38 1.73 -15.34 42.58
C LYS A 38 1.91 -15.68 41.09
N LEU A 39 1.44 -16.85 40.64
CA LEU A 39 1.57 -17.33 39.26
C LEU A 39 0.39 -16.93 38.35
N ARG A 40 -0.68 -16.31 38.89
CA ARG A 40 -1.87 -15.97 38.10
C ARG A 40 -1.61 -15.00 36.93
N PRO A 41 -0.84 -13.91 37.09
CA PRO A 41 -0.56 -13.00 35.97
C PRO A 41 0.11 -13.72 34.79
N LEU A 42 0.96 -14.70 35.07
CA LEU A 42 1.64 -15.51 34.06
C LEU A 42 0.67 -16.41 33.29
N GLN A 43 -0.36 -16.95 33.96
CA GLN A 43 -1.40 -17.79 33.35
C GLN A 43 -2.34 -16.98 32.44
N ILE A 44 -2.64 -15.73 32.81
CA ILE A 44 -3.44 -14.83 31.97
C ILE A 44 -2.68 -14.50 30.70
N VAL A 45 -1.39 -14.19 30.84
CA VAL A 45 -0.53 -13.80 29.72
C VAL A 45 -0.26 -14.97 28.77
N SER A 46 -0.08 -16.18 29.27
CA SER A 46 0.07 -17.36 28.42
C SER A 46 -1.21 -17.68 27.61
N GLY A 47 -2.39 -17.56 28.23
CA GLY A 47 -3.67 -17.70 27.54
C GLY A 47 -3.87 -16.63 26.46
N PHE A 48 -3.47 -15.41 26.76
CA PHE A 48 -3.48 -14.30 25.81
C PHE A 48 -2.58 -14.55 24.59
N ILE A 49 -1.31 -14.91 24.79
CA ILE A 49 -0.34 -15.19 23.70
C ILE A 49 -0.85 -16.32 22.80
N LEU A 50 -1.34 -17.42 23.40
CA LEU A 50 -1.80 -18.58 22.66
C LEU A 50 -3.05 -18.28 21.82
N SER A 51 -4.05 -17.63 22.39
CA SER A 51 -5.28 -17.29 21.66
C SER A 51 -5.03 -16.23 20.59
N PHE A 52 -4.25 -15.19 20.88
CA PHE A 52 -3.90 -14.16 19.91
C PHE A 52 -3.13 -14.75 18.72
N SER A 53 -2.12 -15.59 18.99
CA SER A 53 -1.36 -16.26 17.93
C SER A 53 -2.26 -17.17 17.07
N PHE A 54 -3.13 -17.96 17.72
CA PHE A 54 -4.05 -18.85 17.01
C PHE A 54 -5.03 -18.08 16.11
N PHE A 55 -5.70 -17.06 16.64
CA PHE A 55 -6.66 -16.27 15.87
C PHE A 55 -5.99 -15.43 14.76
N SER A 56 -4.78 -14.91 15.00
CA SER A 56 -4.02 -14.18 13.98
C SER A 56 -3.63 -15.09 12.81
N LEU A 57 -3.17 -16.32 13.09
CA LEU A 57 -2.85 -17.29 12.05
C LEU A 57 -4.10 -17.81 11.32
N LEU A 58 -5.19 -18.04 12.06
CA LEU A 58 -6.47 -18.43 11.49
C LEU A 58 -7.04 -17.34 10.57
N SER A 59 -6.95 -16.07 10.99
CA SER A 59 -7.36 -14.92 10.19
C SER A 59 -6.58 -14.83 8.87
N ARG A 60 -5.26 -15.04 8.91
CA ARG A 60 -4.43 -15.14 7.69
C ARG A 60 -4.97 -16.22 6.75
N GLN A 61 -5.27 -17.40 7.25
CA GLN A 61 -5.77 -18.51 6.43
C GLN A 61 -7.13 -18.19 5.80
N LEU A 62 -8.03 -17.53 6.54
CA LEU A 62 -9.32 -17.07 6.05
C LEU A 62 -9.20 -16.00 4.96
N LEU A 63 -8.27 -15.06 5.10
CA LEU A 63 -7.98 -14.03 4.08
C LEU A 63 -7.55 -14.66 2.75
N PHE A 64 -6.62 -15.62 2.77
CA PHE A 64 -6.18 -16.32 1.56
C PHE A 64 -7.28 -17.17 0.91
N ALA A 65 -8.18 -17.74 1.71
CA ALA A 65 -9.25 -18.61 1.21
C ALA A 65 -10.45 -17.84 0.62
N THR A 66 -10.70 -16.61 1.07
CA THR A 66 -11.93 -15.88 0.74
C THR A 66 -11.75 -14.80 -0.34
N GLY A 67 -10.52 -14.42 -0.68
CA GLY A 67 -10.27 -13.44 -1.77
C GLY A 67 -10.88 -12.06 -1.53
N VAL A 68 -11.22 -11.74 -0.28
CA VAL A 68 -11.91 -10.50 0.10
C VAL A 68 -10.94 -9.32 0.03
N HIS A 69 -11.36 -8.25 -0.65
CA HIS A 69 -10.58 -7.01 -0.76
C HIS A 69 -10.33 -6.38 0.63
N LEU A 70 -9.09 -5.91 0.87
CA LEU A 70 -8.65 -5.31 2.14
C LEU A 70 -9.54 -4.14 2.60
N ASP A 71 -10.09 -3.37 1.66
CA ASP A 71 -10.91 -2.19 1.95
C ASP A 71 -12.21 -2.53 2.68
N GLN A 72 -12.84 -3.67 2.35
CA GLN A 72 -14.09 -4.08 2.99
C GLN A 72 -13.84 -4.40 4.48
N ILE A 73 -12.72 -5.06 4.80
CA ILE A 73 -12.35 -5.43 6.17
C ILE A 73 -12.04 -4.17 7.00
N GLN A 74 -11.36 -3.19 6.41
CA GLN A 74 -11.06 -1.91 7.08
C GLN A 74 -12.33 -1.14 7.45
N TRP A 75 -13.31 -1.10 6.54
CA TRP A 75 -14.58 -0.41 6.80
C TRP A 75 -15.36 -1.05 7.96
N PHE A 76 -15.45 -2.39 8.00
CA PHE A 76 -16.05 -3.11 9.13
C PHE A 76 -15.32 -2.86 10.46
N ALA A 77 -13.99 -2.81 10.44
CA ALA A 77 -13.19 -2.53 11.63
C ALA A 77 -13.43 -1.10 12.17
N TYR A 78 -13.47 -0.09 11.30
CA TYR A 78 -13.77 1.28 11.71
C TYR A 78 -15.20 1.44 12.23
N LEU A 79 -16.17 0.78 11.60
CA LEU A 79 -17.56 0.77 12.08
C LEU A 79 -17.67 0.17 13.49
N LEU A 80 -17.00 -0.96 13.73
CA LEU A 80 -16.95 -1.61 15.03
C LEU A 80 -16.27 -0.73 16.10
N LEU A 81 -15.15 -0.08 15.76
CA LEU A 81 -14.44 0.85 16.63
C LEU A 81 -15.30 2.07 17.00
N LEU A 82 -16.08 2.58 16.06
CA LEU A 82 -16.99 3.71 16.30
C LEU A 82 -18.12 3.30 17.26
N ILE A 83 -18.71 2.11 17.08
CA ILE A 83 -19.72 1.57 18.01
C ILE A 83 -19.13 1.41 19.41
N LEU A 84 -17.93 0.83 19.54
CA LEU A 84 -17.27 0.64 20.83
C LEU A 84 -16.94 1.98 21.51
N GLY A 85 -16.42 2.95 20.76
CA GLY A 85 -16.14 4.29 21.25
C GLY A 85 -17.39 5.01 21.74
N PHE A 86 -18.52 4.84 21.03
CA PHE A 86 -19.81 5.40 21.42
C PHE A 86 -20.35 4.78 22.72
N ILE A 87 -20.24 3.45 22.87
CA ILE A 87 -20.60 2.74 24.11
C ILE A 87 -19.79 3.28 25.29
N MET A 88 -18.49 3.57 25.11
CA MET A 88 -17.64 4.15 26.15
C MET A 88 -17.97 5.60 26.52
N LEU A 89 -18.61 6.35 25.61
CA LEU A 89 -18.96 7.76 25.84
C LEU A 89 -20.22 7.91 26.70
N VAL A 90 -21.10 6.90 26.68
CA VAL A 90 -22.39 6.90 27.37
C VAL A 90 -22.38 5.90 28.54
N PRO A 91 -22.26 6.35 29.79
CA PRO A 91 -22.15 5.45 30.95
C PRO A 91 -23.38 4.53 31.16
N LEU A 92 -24.56 4.96 30.73
CA LEU A 92 -25.79 4.15 30.74
C LEU A 92 -25.70 2.93 29.79
N LEU A 93 -25.06 3.11 28.63
CA LEU A 93 -24.83 2.04 27.66
C LEU A 93 -23.73 1.10 28.17
N GLU A 94 -22.70 1.63 28.82
CA GLU A 94 -21.65 0.83 29.45
C GLU A 94 -22.23 -0.15 30.48
N GLU A 95 -23.12 0.30 31.37
CA GLU A 95 -23.77 -0.56 32.36
C GLU A 95 -24.72 -1.59 31.74
N GLN A 96 -25.38 -1.28 30.63
CA GLN A 96 -26.22 -2.24 29.90
C GLN A 96 -25.38 -3.29 29.19
N PHE A 97 -24.33 -2.86 28.48
CA PHE A 97 -23.39 -3.74 27.80
C PHE A 97 -22.72 -4.67 28.80
N ALA A 98 -22.18 -4.12 29.90
CA ALA A 98 -21.57 -4.89 30.98
C ALA A 98 -22.53 -5.92 31.58
N ARG A 99 -23.81 -5.56 31.79
CA ARG A 99 -24.84 -6.52 32.25
C ARG A 99 -25.11 -7.62 31.23
N TYR A 100 -25.13 -7.30 29.94
CA TYR A 100 -25.35 -8.29 28.88
C TYR A 100 -24.17 -9.25 28.74
N THR A 101 -22.93 -8.73 28.69
CA THR A 101 -21.72 -9.55 28.69
C THR A 101 -21.59 -10.35 29.98
N ASN A 102 -21.95 -9.80 31.14
CA ASN A 102 -21.93 -10.55 32.40
C ASN A 102 -22.97 -11.66 32.43
N ARG A 103 -24.13 -11.51 31.77
CA ARG A 103 -25.11 -12.60 31.61
C ARG A 103 -24.56 -13.71 30.72
N LEU A 104 -23.93 -13.36 29.61
CA LEU A 104 -23.27 -14.30 28.70
C LEU A 104 -22.09 -15.01 29.39
N ALA A 105 -21.29 -14.27 30.13
CA ALA A 105 -20.20 -14.80 30.95
C ALA A 105 -20.72 -15.70 32.08
N ASN A 106 -21.81 -15.33 32.74
CA ASN A 106 -22.44 -16.16 33.77
C ASN A 106 -23.10 -17.43 33.18
N GLN A 107 -23.64 -17.37 31.96
CA GLN A 107 -24.13 -18.54 31.24
C GLN A 107 -22.98 -19.47 30.81
N ALA A 108 -21.88 -18.91 30.31
CA ALA A 108 -20.66 -19.66 30.02
C ALA A 108 -20.06 -20.26 31.31
N GLN A 109 -20.14 -19.55 32.43
CA GLN A 109 -19.71 -19.98 33.75
C GLN A 109 -20.63 -21.04 34.37
N GLN A 110 -21.91 -21.07 34.01
CA GLN A 110 -22.82 -22.18 34.36
C GLN A 110 -22.54 -23.43 33.52
N LEU A 111 -22.16 -23.26 32.25
CA LEU A 111 -21.70 -24.33 31.37
C LEU A 111 -20.36 -24.93 31.85
N SER A 112 -19.44 -24.09 32.34
CA SER A 112 -18.20 -24.51 32.99
C SER A 112 -18.39 -24.62 34.51
N LYS A 113 -19.03 -25.71 34.99
CA LYS A 113 -19.26 -26.02 36.42
C LYS A 113 -18.26 -25.32 37.35
N ALA A 114 -18.79 -24.57 38.33
CA ALA A 114 -18.17 -23.60 39.25
C ALA A 114 -16.83 -23.94 39.95
N ARG A 115 -16.18 -25.07 39.67
CA ARG A 115 -14.87 -25.48 40.20
C ARG A 115 -13.67 -25.12 39.31
N PHE A 116 -13.90 -24.77 38.03
CA PHE A 116 -12.81 -24.50 37.07
C PHE A 116 -12.19 -23.10 37.20
N LEU A 117 -12.94 -22.11 37.71
CA LEU A 117 -12.46 -20.73 37.85
C LEU A 117 -11.62 -20.48 39.12
N GLU A 118 -11.76 -21.32 40.15
CA GLU A 118 -10.84 -21.33 41.30
C GLU A 118 -9.53 -22.07 41.01
N GLN A 119 -9.53 -22.94 39.99
CA GLN A 119 -8.35 -23.67 39.54
C GLN A 119 -7.44 -22.81 38.62
N PRO A 120 -6.14 -23.15 38.53
CA PRO A 120 -5.17 -22.43 37.69
C PRO A 120 -5.56 -22.30 36.19
N GLY A 121 -6.55 -23.06 35.71
CA GLY A 121 -7.10 -22.96 34.35
C GLY A 121 -8.07 -21.79 34.11
N GLY A 122 -8.69 -21.22 35.16
CA GLY A 122 -9.61 -20.09 35.00
C GLY A 122 -8.93 -18.80 34.52
N ALA A 123 -7.67 -18.59 34.92
CA ALA A 123 -6.85 -17.47 34.48
C ALA A 123 -6.47 -17.57 32.98
N PHE A 124 -6.31 -18.80 32.48
CA PHE A 124 -6.02 -19.05 31.06
C PHE A 124 -7.20 -18.66 30.17
N VAL A 125 -8.42 -19.07 30.54
CA VAL A 125 -9.65 -18.76 29.78
C VAL A 125 -9.92 -17.25 29.74
N MET A 126 -9.66 -16.54 30.84
CA MET A 126 -9.74 -15.08 30.86
C MET A 126 -8.73 -14.43 29.91
N GLY A 127 -7.49 -14.94 29.86
CA GLY A 127 -6.49 -14.51 28.89
C GLY A 127 -6.92 -14.75 27.44
N SER A 128 -7.54 -15.91 27.17
CA SER A 128 -8.04 -16.28 25.84
C SER A 128 -9.16 -15.36 25.34
N LEU A 129 -10.13 -15.05 26.21
CA LEU A 129 -11.22 -14.12 25.89
C LEU A 129 -10.70 -12.71 25.64
N LEU A 130 -9.73 -12.26 26.44
CA LEU A 130 -9.08 -10.97 26.25
C LEU A 130 -8.40 -10.90 24.87
N GLY A 131 -7.68 -11.94 24.46
CA GLY A 131 -7.04 -12.03 23.14
C GLY A 131 -8.02 -11.89 21.98
N LEU A 132 -9.20 -12.50 22.09
CA LEU A 132 -10.24 -12.47 21.06
C LEU A 132 -10.87 -11.08 20.91
N ILE A 133 -11.12 -10.41 22.04
CA ILE A 133 -11.62 -9.02 22.09
C ILE A 133 -10.59 -8.03 21.52
N TRP A 134 -9.30 -8.37 21.63
CA TRP A 134 -8.20 -7.48 21.29
C TRP A 134 -7.83 -7.46 19.79
N THR A 135 -8.11 -8.54 19.07
CA THR A 135 -7.86 -8.68 17.63
C THR A 135 -8.48 -7.56 16.76
N PRO A 136 -9.76 -7.19 16.91
CA PRO A 136 -10.38 -6.17 16.04
C PRO A 136 -9.90 -4.74 16.30
N CYS A 137 -9.55 -4.39 17.55
CA CYS A 137 -9.14 -3.03 17.92
C CYS A 137 -7.64 -2.77 17.72
N ALA A 138 -6.85 -3.81 17.48
CA ALA A 138 -5.45 -3.69 17.10
C ALA A 138 -5.26 -3.51 15.58
N GLY A 139 -6.32 -3.59 14.77
CA GLY A 139 -6.30 -3.58 13.30
C GLY A 139 -5.36 -2.56 12.63
N PRO A 140 -5.37 -1.27 13.01
CA PRO A 140 -4.50 -0.27 12.37
C PRO A 140 -3.00 -0.49 12.63
N ILE A 141 -2.64 -0.93 13.84
CA ILE A 141 -1.25 -1.21 14.21
C ILE A 141 -0.84 -2.60 13.68
N LEU A 142 -1.77 -3.55 13.74
CA LEU A 142 -1.59 -4.87 13.14
C LEU A 142 -1.47 -4.81 11.64
N ALA A 143 -1.99 -3.80 10.94
CA ALA A 143 -1.81 -3.68 9.49
C ALA A 143 -0.32 -3.61 9.11
N ILE A 144 0.49 -2.88 9.88
CA ILE A 144 1.94 -2.76 9.67
C ILE A 144 2.62 -4.11 9.95
N ALA A 145 2.31 -4.73 11.09
CA ALA A 145 2.84 -6.05 11.44
C ALA A 145 2.37 -7.14 10.46
N LEU A 146 1.15 -7.05 9.95
CA LEU A 146 0.57 -7.98 8.96
C LEU A 146 1.26 -7.83 7.62
N VAL A 147 1.62 -6.61 7.18
CA VAL A 147 2.46 -6.43 5.99
C VAL A 147 3.80 -7.13 6.17
N GLN A 148 4.43 -7.02 7.34
CA GLN A 148 5.67 -7.77 7.63
C GLN A 148 5.46 -9.29 7.64
N ILE A 149 4.33 -9.77 8.16
CA ILE A 149 3.95 -11.20 8.19
C ILE A 149 3.61 -11.74 6.79
N ILE A 150 3.02 -10.91 5.93
CA ILE A 150 2.70 -11.23 4.53
C ILE A 150 3.99 -11.29 3.70
N GLN A 151 4.95 -10.41 3.97
CA GLN A 151 6.27 -10.41 3.34
C GLN A 151 7.19 -11.56 3.82
N ALA A 152 6.85 -12.25 4.91
CA ALA A 152 7.60 -13.39 5.39
C ALA A 152 7.42 -14.60 4.45
N GLN A 153 8.47 -14.93 3.69
CA GLN A 153 8.45 -16.01 2.68
C GLN A 153 8.24 -17.43 3.22
N THR A 154 8.29 -17.65 4.55
CA THR A 154 8.12 -18.98 5.16
C THR A 154 7.13 -18.98 6.33
N ASN A 155 6.32 -20.04 6.45
CA ASN A 155 5.36 -20.22 7.54
C ASN A 155 6.01 -20.11 8.94
N TRP A 156 7.27 -20.55 9.08
CA TRP A 156 8.00 -20.48 10.34
C TRP A 156 8.39 -19.05 10.74
N GLN A 157 8.72 -18.19 9.78
CA GLN A 157 9.04 -16.78 10.05
C GLN A 157 7.79 -16.02 10.49
N ALA A 158 6.64 -16.27 9.84
CA ALA A 158 5.37 -15.68 10.24
C ALA A 158 5.00 -16.04 11.69
N VAL A 159 5.16 -17.31 12.08
CA VAL A 159 4.92 -17.75 13.46
C VAL A 159 5.88 -17.05 14.44
N LEU A 160 7.17 -16.94 14.10
CA LEU A 160 8.16 -16.26 14.94
C LEU A 160 7.84 -14.77 15.15
N THR A 161 7.43 -14.06 14.10
CA THR A 161 7.05 -12.64 14.19
C THR A 161 5.80 -12.46 15.06
N VAL A 162 4.77 -13.29 14.87
CA VAL A 162 3.54 -13.26 15.68
C VAL A 162 3.84 -13.55 17.15
N VAL A 163 4.72 -14.52 17.43
CA VAL A 163 5.14 -14.83 18.81
C VAL A 163 5.94 -13.67 19.40
N ALA A 164 6.88 -13.08 18.66
CA ALA A 164 7.67 -11.95 19.13
C ALA A 164 6.80 -10.72 19.45
N PHE A 165 5.83 -10.42 18.59
CA PHE A 165 4.83 -9.37 18.80
C PHE A 165 3.98 -9.64 20.05
N SER A 166 3.51 -10.88 20.22
CA SER A 166 2.72 -11.31 21.38
C SER A 166 3.52 -11.20 22.69
N VAL A 167 4.80 -11.59 22.66
CA VAL A 167 5.72 -11.47 23.80
C VAL A 167 6.03 -10.00 24.11
N GLY A 168 6.20 -9.16 23.08
CA GLY A 168 6.39 -7.72 23.23
C GLY A 168 5.24 -7.06 24.01
N THR A 169 4.00 -7.42 23.70
CA THR A 169 2.84 -6.91 24.45
C THR A 169 2.69 -7.54 25.84
N ALA A 170 3.06 -8.81 25.98
CA ALA A 170 2.97 -9.52 27.25
C ALA A 170 3.81 -8.87 28.37
N ILE A 171 4.95 -8.26 28.02
CA ILE A 171 5.88 -7.69 29.00
C ILE A 171 5.27 -6.50 29.76
N PRO A 172 4.76 -5.43 29.11
CA PRO A 172 4.06 -4.36 29.83
C PRO A 172 2.90 -4.88 30.69
N LEU A 173 2.12 -5.84 30.19
CA LEU A 173 1.00 -6.42 30.93
C LEU A 173 1.45 -7.18 32.18
N LEU A 174 2.57 -7.91 32.12
CA LEU A 174 3.17 -8.58 33.28
C LEU A 174 3.70 -7.58 34.30
N VAL A 175 4.43 -6.55 33.84
CA VAL A 175 4.97 -5.48 34.70
C VAL A 175 3.83 -4.82 35.45
N VAL A 176 2.79 -4.39 34.73
CA VAL A 176 1.57 -3.82 35.30
C VAL A 176 0.93 -4.79 36.28
N GLY A 177 0.70 -6.05 35.91
CA GLY A 177 0.09 -7.05 36.79
C GLY A 177 0.85 -7.29 38.11
N TYR A 178 2.18 -7.28 38.09
CA TYR A 178 3.01 -7.43 39.29
C TYR A 178 3.09 -6.14 40.12
N PHE A 179 3.27 -4.98 39.47
CA PHE A 179 3.31 -3.67 40.14
C PHE A 179 1.96 -3.27 40.75
N GLY A 180 0.83 -3.70 40.15
CA GLY A 180 -0.52 -3.45 40.69
C GLY A 180 -0.75 -4.07 42.07
N ARG A 181 -0.08 -5.19 42.37
CA ARG A 181 -0.09 -5.79 43.72
C ARG A 181 0.67 -4.95 44.74
N TYR A 182 1.76 -4.30 44.31
CA TYR A 182 2.60 -3.46 45.16
C TYR A 182 1.96 -2.09 45.44
N PHE A 183 1.30 -1.49 44.45
CA PHE A 183 0.79 -0.12 44.51
C PHE A 183 -0.70 0.00 44.90
N SER A 184 -1.32 -1.07 45.41
CA SER A 184 -2.78 -1.12 45.62
C SER A 184 -3.30 -0.08 46.65
N HIS A 185 -2.41 0.47 47.47
CA HIS A 185 -2.75 1.39 48.55
C HIS A 185 -3.04 2.84 48.08
N ASN A 186 -2.54 3.27 46.91
CA ASN A 186 -2.70 4.64 46.39
C ASN A 186 -3.81 4.78 45.32
N LEU A 187 -4.51 3.70 45.00
CA LEU A 187 -5.52 3.64 43.93
C LEU A 187 -6.78 4.51 44.18
N LYS A 188 -7.06 4.91 45.43
CA LYS A 188 -8.21 5.79 45.74
C LYS A 188 -8.12 7.15 45.06
N ALA A 189 -6.92 7.65 44.73
CA ALA A 189 -6.72 8.91 44.01
C ALA A 189 -7.03 8.78 42.51
N ILE A 190 -6.63 7.67 41.88
CA ILE A 190 -6.88 7.38 40.45
C ILE A 190 -8.38 7.14 40.20
N ASN A 191 -9.05 6.43 41.11
CA ASN A 191 -10.49 6.17 41.01
C ASN A 191 -11.37 7.43 40.98
N ARG A 192 -10.88 8.58 41.46
CA ARG A 192 -11.62 9.86 41.39
C ARG A 192 -11.69 10.43 39.97
N HIS A 193 -10.75 10.07 39.09
CA HIS A 193 -10.69 10.57 37.72
C HIS A 193 -11.05 9.52 36.65
N THR A 194 -11.44 8.30 37.04
CA THR A 194 -11.78 7.20 36.12
C THR A 194 -12.84 7.60 35.10
N LEU A 195 -13.86 8.36 35.50
CA LEU A 195 -14.92 8.81 34.58
C LEU A 195 -14.39 9.78 33.52
N LEU A 196 -13.49 10.67 33.92
CA LEU A 196 -12.91 11.69 33.04
C LEU A 196 -11.93 11.05 32.05
N ILE A 197 -11.10 10.11 32.53
CA ILE A 197 -10.17 9.31 31.71
C ILE A 197 -10.94 8.47 30.67
N LYS A 198 -11.99 7.74 31.09
CA LYS A 198 -12.82 6.95 30.16
C LYS A 198 -13.42 7.80 29.05
N ARG A 199 -13.98 8.97 29.41
CA ARG A 199 -14.63 9.88 28.46
C ARG A 199 -13.63 10.49 27.48
N SER A 200 -12.44 10.90 27.95
CA SER A 200 -11.39 11.42 27.06
C SER A 200 -10.89 10.36 26.08
N MET A 201 -10.77 9.11 26.52
CA MET A 201 -10.34 8.01 25.66
C MET A 201 -11.41 7.60 24.63
N GLY A 202 -12.69 7.58 25.04
CA GLY A 202 -13.80 7.34 24.11
C GLY A 202 -13.85 8.37 22.98
N VAL A 203 -13.64 9.65 23.30
CA VAL A 203 -13.55 10.72 22.29
C VAL A 203 -12.37 10.51 21.34
N LEU A 204 -11.21 10.10 21.87
CA LEU A 204 -10.02 9.84 21.05
C LEU A 204 -10.24 8.66 20.08
N VAL A 205 -10.85 7.57 20.53
CA VAL A 205 -11.18 6.41 19.68
C VAL A 205 -12.19 6.77 18.60
N ILE A 206 -13.25 7.52 18.92
CA ILE A 206 -14.23 7.98 17.93
C ILE A 206 -13.56 8.90 16.91
N SER A 207 -12.71 9.84 17.36
CA SER A 207 -11.97 10.73 16.47
C SER A 207 -11.09 9.94 15.50
N PHE A 208 -10.41 8.89 15.97
CA PHE A 208 -9.58 8.03 15.14
C PHE A 208 -10.41 7.23 14.12
N ALA A 209 -11.55 6.67 14.54
CA ALA A 209 -12.45 5.93 13.64
C ALA A 209 -13.06 6.85 12.56
N LEU A 210 -13.43 8.08 12.91
CA LEU A 210 -13.94 9.08 11.96
C LEU A 210 -12.86 9.53 10.96
N LEU A 211 -11.61 9.70 11.43
CA LEU A 211 -10.48 10.00 10.54
C LEU A 211 -10.25 8.86 9.54
N GLY A 212 -10.26 7.61 9.99
CA GLY A 212 -10.15 6.44 9.11
C GLY A 212 -11.29 6.37 8.08
N LEU A 213 -12.53 6.65 8.48
CA LEU A 213 -13.69 6.68 7.58
C LEU A 213 -13.66 7.84 6.58
N SER A 214 -12.98 8.95 6.91
CA SER A 214 -12.84 10.12 6.02
C SER A 214 -11.84 9.89 4.87
N GLY A 215 -11.24 8.70 4.76
CA GLY A 215 -10.25 8.38 3.74
C GLY A 215 -8.85 8.91 4.03
N VAL A 216 -8.64 9.55 5.19
CA VAL A 216 -7.32 9.93 5.68
C VAL A 216 -6.61 8.67 6.16
N ASN A 217 -5.79 8.09 5.27
CA ASN A 217 -5.07 6.87 5.56
C ASN A 217 -3.90 7.18 6.50
N ILE A 218 -4.02 6.84 7.78
CA ILE A 218 -3.02 7.17 8.81
C ILE A 218 -1.72 6.39 8.57
N GLY A 219 -1.78 5.29 7.81
CA GLY A 219 -0.59 4.58 7.32
C GLY A 219 0.34 5.46 6.48
N GLN A 220 -0.19 6.47 5.77
CA GLN A 220 0.59 7.48 5.05
C GLN A 220 1.26 8.51 5.98
N TRP A 221 0.75 8.70 7.20
CA TRP A 221 1.30 9.64 8.19
C TRP A 221 2.37 8.98 9.07
N THR A 222 2.29 7.66 9.28
CA THR A 222 3.28 6.88 10.04
C THR A 222 4.37 6.27 9.16
N SER A 223 4.21 6.23 7.83
CA SER A 223 5.37 6.14 6.96
C SER A 223 6.17 7.41 7.18
N VAL A 224 7.36 7.28 7.77
CA VAL A 224 8.38 8.34 7.72
C VAL A 224 8.63 8.59 6.24
N LYS A 225 7.89 9.53 5.65
CA LYS A 225 8.30 10.20 4.42
C LYS A 225 9.53 10.99 4.85
N GLU A 226 10.69 10.37 4.68
CA GLU A 226 11.92 11.12 4.55
C GLU A 226 11.68 12.03 3.35
N GLU A 227 11.37 13.30 3.62
CA GLU A 227 11.35 14.35 2.60
C GLU A 227 12.73 14.35 1.96
N SER A 228 12.85 13.66 0.83
CA SER A 228 13.98 13.80 -0.06
C SER A 228 13.92 15.21 -0.62
N ASN A 229 14.65 16.12 0.03
CA ASN A 229 15.02 17.38 -0.58
C ASN A 229 15.64 17.06 -1.95
N PRO A 230 15.11 17.60 -3.07
CA PRO A 230 15.72 17.41 -4.37
C PRO A 230 17.11 18.03 -4.35
N GLY A 231 18.11 17.17 -4.28
CA GLY A 231 19.51 17.49 -4.05
C GLY A 231 20.32 16.21 -4.12
N GLN A 232 21.34 16.21 -4.98
CA GLN A 232 22.15 15.04 -5.32
C GLN A 232 22.61 14.28 -4.08
N VAL A 233 22.04 13.09 -3.85
CA VAL A 233 22.44 12.24 -2.73
C VAL A 233 23.66 11.44 -3.16
N THR A 234 24.85 11.87 -2.76
CA THR A 234 26.10 11.12 -3.01
C THR A 234 26.61 10.52 -1.71
N LYS A 235 25.96 9.47 -1.24
CA LYS A 235 26.40 8.72 -0.06
C LYS A 235 27.15 7.46 -0.48
N ASN A 236 28.18 7.09 0.29
CA ASN A 236 28.90 5.84 0.10
C ASN A 236 28.23 4.69 0.86
N GLU A 237 26.90 4.58 0.73
CA GLU A 237 26.09 3.52 1.31
C GLU A 237 24.86 3.27 0.42
N LEU A 238 24.24 2.09 0.58
CA LEU A 238 22.91 1.86 0.02
C LEU A 238 21.88 2.65 0.81
N ILE A 239 21.11 3.48 0.12
CA ILE A 239 20.03 4.27 0.67
C ILE A 239 18.73 3.51 0.45
N ASN A 240 17.86 3.48 1.46
CA ASN A 240 16.58 2.77 1.43
C ASN A 240 16.72 1.29 1.04
N ALA A 241 17.87 0.68 1.37
CA ALA A 241 18.15 -0.72 1.07
C ALA A 241 17.09 -1.64 1.69
N LEU A 242 16.83 -2.76 1.01
CA LEU A 242 16.01 -3.81 1.60
C LEU A 242 16.67 -4.29 2.90
N PRO A 243 15.90 -4.43 4.00
CA PRO A 243 16.42 -4.95 5.26
C PRO A 243 17.05 -6.34 5.10
N VAL A 244 16.59 -7.11 4.12
CA VAL A 244 17.27 -8.31 3.64
C VAL A 244 17.16 -8.45 2.13
N SER A 245 18.33 -8.67 1.52
CA SER A 245 18.45 -9.03 0.12
C SER A 245 17.94 -10.45 -0.12
N TYR A 246 17.43 -10.70 -1.31
CA TYR A 246 16.95 -12.02 -1.70
C TYR A 246 17.37 -12.32 -3.14
N PRO A 247 17.57 -13.60 -3.51
CA PRO A 247 17.93 -13.95 -4.88
C PRO A 247 16.92 -13.39 -5.88
N ALA A 248 17.40 -12.76 -6.94
CA ALA A 248 16.53 -12.17 -7.94
C ALA A 248 15.65 -13.25 -8.61
N PRO A 249 14.32 -13.06 -8.68
CA PRO A 249 13.43 -14.01 -9.34
C PRO A 249 13.77 -14.15 -10.83
N GLN A 250 13.57 -15.34 -11.39
CA GLN A 250 13.86 -15.57 -12.81
C GLN A 250 12.94 -14.77 -13.72
N ILE A 251 13.49 -14.29 -14.84
CA ILE A 251 12.72 -13.71 -15.93
C ILE A 251 12.14 -14.87 -16.74
N VAL A 252 10.82 -15.01 -16.72
CA VAL A 252 10.07 -16.16 -17.27
C VAL A 252 8.90 -15.69 -18.13
N GLY A 253 8.46 -16.52 -19.09
CA GLY A 253 7.29 -16.19 -19.92
C GLY A 253 7.51 -15.05 -20.91
N VAL A 254 8.78 -14.66 -21.15
CA VAL A 254 9.11 -13.62 -22.13
C VAL A 254 8.83 -14.12 -23.54
N SER A 255 7.97 -13.40 -24.25
CA SER A 255 7.60 -13.74 -25.62
C SER A 255 8.68 -13.38 -26.63
N HIS A 256 9.31 -12.22 -26.48
CA HIS A 256 10.32 -11.68 -27.38
C HIS A 256 11.32 -10.81 -26.62
N TRP A 257 12.54 -10.74 -27.13
CA TRP A 257 13.57 -9.80 -26.70
C TRP A 257 13.86 -8.80 -27.81
N ILE A 258 14.03 -7.54 -27.43
CA ILE A 258 14.45 -6.43 -28.28
C ILE A 258 15.81 -5.94 -27.78
N ASN A 259 16.67 -5.48 -28.70
CA ASN A 259 18.04 -5.02 -28.46
C ASN A 259 19.03 -6.09 -27.94
N SER A 260 18.59 -7.32 -27.68
CA SER A 260 19.47 -8.43 -27.30
C SER A 260 18.83 -9.80 -27.61
N PRO A 261 19.61 -10.89 -27.65
CA PRO A 261 19.09 -12.23 -27.43
C PRO A 261 18.54 -12.37 -25.99
N ALA A 262 17.92 -13.51 -25.69
CA ALA A 262 17.40 -13.79 -24.35
C ALA A 262 18.50 -13.70 -23.29
N VAL A 263 18.24 -12.93 -22.23
CA VAL A 263 19.17 -12.73 -21.11
C VAL A 263 18.61 -13.40 -19.86
N THR A 264 19.45 -14.15 -19.16
CA THR A 264 19.12 -14.74 -17.85
C THR A 264 19.89 -14.02 -16.74
N LEU A 265 19.28 -13.87 -15.57
CA LEU A 265 19.93 -13.19 -14.44
C LEU A 265 21.15 -13.97 -13.94
N GLU A 266 21.14 -15.28 -14.08
CA GLU A 266 22.29 -16.14 -13.76
C GLU A 266 23.51 -15.81 -14.62
N SER A 267 23.30 -15.48 -15.91
CA SER A 267 24.37 -15.07 -16.82
C SER A 267 24.96 -13.69 -16.51
N LEU A 268 24.24 -12.90 -15.68
CA LEU A 268 24.63 -11.54 -15.30
C LEU A 268 25.28 -11.48 -13.91
N LYS A 269 25.52 -12.61 -13.25
CA LYS A 269 26.30 -12.63 -11.99
C LYS A 269 27.66 -11.95 -12.19
N GLY A 270 28.05 -11.13 -11.23
CA GLY A 270 29.21 -10.24 -11.29
C GLY A 270 28.91 -8.84 -11.83
N LYS A 271 27.71 -8.59 -12.38
CA LYS A 271 27.25 -7.28 -12.82
C LYS A 271 26.20 -6.71 -11.88
N VAL A 272 26.04 -5.40 -11.88
CA VAL A 272 24.90 -4.74 -11.23
C VAL A 272 23.76 -4.72 -12.24
N VAL A 273 22.58 -5.18 -11.86
CA VAL A 273 21.43 -5.25 -12.80
C VAL A 273 20.30 -4.39 -12.29
N LEU A 274 19.79 -3.48 -13.13
CA LEU A 274 18.56 -2.75 -12.90
C LEU A 274 17.45 -3.35 -13.76
N VAL A 275 16.45 -3.96 -13.13
CA VAL A 275 15.24 -4.43 -13.80
C VAL A 275 14.20 -3.32 -13.73
N ASP A 276 13.74 -2.86 -14.90
CA ASP A 276 12.80 -1.76 -15.08
C ASP A 276 11.48 -2.29 -15.65
N PHE A 277 10.40 -2.28 -14.86
CA PHE A 277 9.06 -2.62 -15.33
C PHE A 277 8.38 -1.39 -15.89
N TRP A 278 8.04 -1.42 -17.17
CA TRP A 278 7.48 -0.28 -17.88
C TRP A 278 6.43 -0.70 -18.90
N THR A 279 5.64 0.27 -19.35
CA THR A 279 4.79 0.17 -20.54
C THR A 279 4.83 1.48 -21.32
N TYR A 280 4.66 1.42 -22.64
CA TYR A 280 4.89 2.58 -23.51
C TYR A 280 3.77 3.62 -23.52
N SER A 281 2.59 3.33 -22.98
CA SER A 281 1.51 4.33 -22.84
C SER A 281 1.45 5.00 -21.46
N CYS A 282 2.18 4.49 -20.47
CA CYS A 282 2.24 5.06 -19.12
C CYS A 282 3.15 6.30 -19.07
N ILE A 283 2.61 7.48 -18.76
CA ILE A 283 3.40 8.71 -18.74
C ILE A 283 4.50 8.68 -17.67
N ASN A 284 4.23 8.04 -16.53
CA ASN A 284 5.18 7.94 -15.42
C ASN A 284 6.40 7.10 -15.84
N CYS A 285 6.16 6.04 -16.62
CA CYS A 285 7.23 5.29 -17.27
C CYS A 285 7.99 6.17 -18.25
N ILE A 286 7.28 6.83 -19.18
CA ILE A 286 7.89 7.68 -20.22
C ILE A 286 8.80 8.76 -19.62
N ARG A 287 8.44 9.37 -18.48
CA ARG A 287 9.27 10.36 -17.79
C ARG A 287 10.51 9.76 -17.12
N THR A 288 10.43 8.49 -16.74
CA THR A 288 11.51 7.75 -16.09
C THR A 288 12.51 7.17 -17.10
N LEU A 289 12.07 6.78 -18.30
CA LEU A 289 12.91 6.18 -19.34
C LEU A 289 14.20 6.97 -19.66
N PRO A 290 14.20 8.31 -19.79
CA PRO A 290 15.42 9.08 -20.04
C PRO A 290 16.48 8.94 -18.95
N TYR A 291 16.08 8.82 -17.68
CA TYR A 291 17.01 8.60 -16.56
C TYR A 291 17.68 7.24 -16.69
N ILE A 292 16.87 6.21 -16.95
CA ILE A 292 17.34 4.82 -17.07
C ILE A 292 18.28 4.67 -18.26
N GLU A 293 17.91 5.22 -19.42
CA GLU A 293 18.78 5.21 -20.60
C GLU A 293 20.09 5.97 -20.34
N ASN A 294 20.04 7.13 -19.67
CA ASN A 294 21.24 7.87 -19.30
C ASN A 294 22.16 7.04 -18.37
N TRP A 295 21.61 6.40 -17.33
CA TRP A 295 22.39 5.53 -16.46
C TRP A 295 22.97 4.32 -17.19
N TYR A 296 22.19 3.71 -18.09
CA TYR A 296 22.69 2.62 -18.92
C TYR A 296 23.87 3.07 -19.78
N GLN A 297 23.75 4.19 -20.51
CA GLN A 297 24.84 4.72 -21.35
C GLN A 297 26.10 5.05 -20.52
N LYS A 298 25.91 5.63 -19.33
CA LYS A 298 27.00 6.06 -18.46
C LYS A 298 27.72 4.88 -17.80
N TYR A 299 26.97 3.92 -17.27
CA TYR A 299 27.52 2.88 -16.38
C TYR A 299 27.62 1.50 -17.03
N ASN A 300 27.17 1.29 -18.28
CA ASN A 300 27.23 -0.04 -18.91
C ASN A 300 28.66 -0.60 -19.00
N LYS A 301 29.65 0.24 -19.28
CA LYS A 301 31.08 -0.13 -19.34
C LYS A 301 31.67 -0.40 -17.96
N GLU A 302 31.06 0.14 -16.91
CA GLU A 302 31.49 0.02 -15.53
C GLU A 302 30.86 -1.20 -14.83
N GLY A 303 29.91 -1.87 -15.50
CA GLY A 303 29.32 -3.13 -15.04
C GLY A 303 27.81 -3.07 -14.78
N LEU A 304 27.13 -1.98 -15.12
CA LEU A 304 25.67 -1.91 -15.07
C LEU A 304 25.04 -2.64 -16.27
N VAL A 305 23.98 -3.38 -16.03
CA VAL A 305 23.06 -3.88 -17.07
C VAL A 305 21.67 -3.43 -16.72
N VAL A 306 20.96 -2.85 -17.68
CA VAL A 306 19.53 -2.55 -17.55
C VAL A 306 18.75 -3.61 -18.32
N ILE A 307 17.67 -4.11 -17.74
CA ILE A 307 16.69 -4.95 -18.43
C ILE A 307 15.32 -4.28 -18.29
N GLY A 308 14.76 -3.80 -19.40
CA GLY A 308 13.39 -3.29 -19.44
C GLY A 308 12.38 -4.42 -19.61
N ILE A 309 11.63 -4.76 -18.57
CA ILE A 309 10.48 -5.67 -18.69
C ILE A 309 9.28 -4.85 -19.17
N HIS A 310 8.95 -4.97 -20.44
CA HIS A 310 7.73 -4.42 -21.01
C HIS A 310 6.55 -5.30 -20.58
N ALA A 311 5.84 -4.88 -19.54
CA ALA A 311 4.66 -5.54 -19.01
C ALA A 311 3.42 -4.75 -19.47
N PRO A 312 2.61 -5.29 -20.40
CA PRO A 312 1.52 -4.56 -21.00
C PRO A 312 0.37 -4.36 -20.02
N GLU A 313 -0.08 -3.12 -19.91
CA GLU A 313 -1.27 -2.71 -19.17
C GLU A 313 -2.55 -2.93 -19.99
N PHE A 314 -2.46 -2.74 -21.31
CA PHE A 314 -3.58 -2.89 -22.24
C PHE A 314 -3.29 -3.91 -23.35
N GLY A 315 -4.35 -4.45 -23.96
CA GLY A 315 -4.22 -5.46 -25.01
C GLY A 315 -3.41 -5.01 -26.23
N PHE A 316 -3.51 -3.73 -26.62
CA PHE A 316 -2.74 -3.18 -27.76
C PHE A 316 -1.24 -3.06 -27.45
N GLU A 317 -0.84 -3.12 -26.18
CA GLU A 317 0.56 -3.08 -25.76
C GLU A 317 1.26 -4.44 -25.87
N GLN A 318 0.49 -5.52 -26.05
CA GLN A 318 1.04 -6.86 -26.29
C GLN A 318 1.62 -7.01 -27.71
N GLN A 319 1.33 -6.06 -28.61
CA GLN A 319 1.75 -6.14 -30.01
C GLN A 319 3.23 -5.78 -30.16
N LEU A 320 4.05 -6.76 -30.56
CA LEU A 320 5.50 -6.59 -30.73
C LEU A 320 5.90 -5.37 -31.58
N ARG A 321 5.17 -5.09 -32.67
CA ARG A 321 5.46 -3.95 -33.55
C ARG A 321 5.37 -2.62 -32.79
N ASN A 322 4.32 -2.44 -31.98
CA ASN A 322 4.10 -1.21 -31.22
C ASN A 322 5.21 -1.02 -30.18
N VAL A 323 5.64 -2.11 -29.52
CA VAL A 323 6.75 -2.06 -28.56
C VAL A 323 8.08 -1.71 -29.25
N ILE A 324 8.37 -2.27 -30.43
CA ILE A 324 9.58 -1.92 -31.20
C ILE A 324 9.58 -0.44 -31.60
N GLU A 325 8.43 0.09 -32.03
CA GLU A 325 8.30 1.50 -32.38
C GLU A 325 8.47 2.41 -31.16
N ALA A 326 7.92 2.03 -30.01
CA ALA A 326 8.12 2.73 -28.75
C ALA A 326 9.59 2.73 -28.30
N VAL A 327 10.25 1.57 -28.32
CA VAL A 327 11.69 1.42 -28.01
C VAL A 327 12.53 2.36 -28.88
N ARG A 328 12.24 2.43 -30.19
CA ARG A 328 12.91 3.36 -31.10
C ARG A 328 12.58 4.82 -30.79
N LYS A 329 11.31 5.13 -30.56
CA LYS A 329 10.81 6.50 -30.30
C LYS A 329 11.43 7.09 -29.03
N PHE A 330 11.59 6.30 -27.98
CA PHE A 330 12.18 6.73 -26.71
C PHE A 330 13.70 6.56 -26.65
N GLY A 331 14.31 6.02 -27.71
CA GLY A 331 15.77 5.89 -27.81
C GLY A 331 16.37 4.86 -26.85
N LEU A 332 15.61 3.83 -26.48
CA LEU A 332 16.08 2.81 -25.53
C LEU A 332 17.07 1.86 -26.22
N THR A 333 18.26 1.73 -25.65
CA THR A 333 19.32 0.88 -26.22
C THR A 333 19.62 -0.36 -25.39
N TYR A 334 19.11 -0.42 -24.15
CA TYR A 334 19.23 -1.60 -23.29
C TYR A 334 18.29 -2.74 -23.72
N PRO A 335 18.58 -3.99 -23.31
CA PRO A 335 17.70 -5.14 -23.48
C PRO A 335 16.26 -4.89 -23.01
N VAL A 336 15.28 -5.21 -23.85
CA VAL A 336 13.85 -5.13 -23.50
C VAL A 336 13.18 -6.49 -23.69
N ALA A 337 12.49 -6.98 -22.66
CA ALA A 337 11.78 -8.26 -22.64
C ALA A 337 10.27 -8.03 -22.62
N LEU A 338 9.53 -8.66 -23.54
CA LEU A 338 8.07 -8.56 -23.61
C LEU A 338 7.39 -9.61 -22.74
N ASP A 339 6.82 -9.18 -21.61
CA ASP A 339 6.12 -10.03 -20.63
C ASP A 339 4.60 -10.01 -20.85
N ASN A 340 4.15 -10.42 -22.04
CA ASN A 340 2.74 -10.34 -22.43
C ASN A 340 1.78 -11.18 -21.56
N GLN A 341 2.30 -12.18 -20.85
CA GLN A 341 1.54 -13.04 -19.95
C GLN A 341 1.65 -12.60 -18.48
N LEU A 342 2.38 -11.52 -18.20
CA LEU A 342 2.65 -11.01 -16.85
C LEU A 342 3.27 -12.06 -15.92
N LEU A 343 4.02 -13.02 -16.46
CA LEU A 343 4.63 -14.10 -15.67
C LEU A 343 5.88 -13.59 -14.95
N THR A 344 6.71 -12.79 -15.62
CA THR A 344 7.85 -12.14 -14.96
C THR A 344 7.34 -11.12 -13.93
N TRP A 345 6.32 -10.34 -14.27
CA TRP A 345 5.63 -9.42 -13.37
C TRP A 345 5.17 -10.10 -12.08
N GLN A 346 4.46 -11.23 -12.20
CA GLN A 346 4.00 -12.03 -11.06
C GLN A 346 5.17 -12.64 -10.29
N ASN A 347 6.20 -13.14 -10.98
CA ASN A 347 7.36 -13.77 -10.33
C ASN A 347 8.18 -12.77 -9.50
N PHE A 348 8.22 -11.50 -9.94
CA PHE A 348 8.80 -10.38 -9.18
C PHE A 348 7.84 -9.81 -8.13
N ASN A 349 6.62 -10.33 -8.04
CA ASN A 349 5.54 -9.85 -7.18
C ASN A 349 5.31 -8.33 -7.36
N ASN A 350 5.41 -7.85 -8.61
CA ASN A 350 5.24 -6.44 -8.94
C ASN A 350 3.75 -6.06 -8.97
N HIS A 351 3.45 -4.80 -8.68
CA HIS A 351 2.09 -4.26 -8.65
C HIS A 351 1.96 -2.86 -9.28
N TYR A 352 3.07 -2.27 -9.78
CA TYR A 352 3.11 -0.87 -10.18
C TYR A 352 3.90 -0.63 -11.47
N TRP A 353 3.54 0.45 -12.17
CA TRP A 353 4.29 1.03 -13.29
C TRP A 353 4.65 2.50 -12.98
N PRO A 354 5.90 2.93 -13.16
CA PRO A 354 7.08 2.10 -13.30
C PRO A 354 7.41 1.36 -11.97
N ALA A 355 8.24 0.33 -12.06
CA ALA A 355 8.85 -0.29 -10.89
C ALA A 355 10.28 -0.71 -11.19
N HIS A 356 11.17 -0.52 -10.22
CA HIS A 356 12.60 -0.75 -10.41
C HIS A 356 13.14 -1.68 -9.33
N TYR A 357 13.85 -2.72 -9.76
CA TYR A 357 14.51 -3.66 -8.87
C TYR A 357 16.01 -3.62 -9.15
N LEU A 358 16.79 -3.23 -8.14
CA LEU A 358 18.23 -3.17 -8.24
C LEU A 358 18.85 -4.43 -7.63
N ILE A 359 19.67 -5.10 -8.44
CA ILE A 359 20.28 -6.39 -8.16
C ILE A 359 21.79 -6.20 -8.04
N ASN A 360 22.38 -6.70 -6.96
CA ASN A 360 23.81 -6.66 -6.73
C ASN A 360 24.59 -7.69 -7.59
N GLN A 361 25.92 -7.65 -7.52
CA GLN A 361 26.80 -8.55 -8.27
C GLN A 361 26.63 -10.03 -7.88
N GLN A 362 26.07 -10.32 -6.71
CA GLN A 362 25.78 -11.68 -6.23
C GLN A 362 24.49 -12.25 -6.85
N GLY A 363 23.69 -11.41 -7.52
CA GLY A 363 22.40 -11.79 -8.07
C GLY A 363 21.24 -11.66 -7.08
N GLU A 364 21.40 -10.84 -6.04
CA GLU A 364 20.35 -10.57 -5.04
C GLU A 364 19.74 -9.18 -5.26
N VAL A 365 18.41 -9.09 -5.15
CA VAL A 365 17.70 -7.81 -5.08
C VAL A 365 18.06 -7.14 -3.76
N VAL A 366 18.57 -5.91 -3.83
CA VAL A 366 19.02 -5.12 -2.67
C VAL A 366 18.22 -3.83 -2.47
N TYR A 367 17.51 -3.37 -3.50
CA TYR A 367 16.67 -2.17 -3.44
C TYR A 367 15.52 -2.30 -4.43
N ILE A 368 14.36 -1.76 -4.05
CA ILE A 368 13.14 -1.74 -4.85
C ILE A 368 12.55 -0.34 -4.77
N ASN A 369 12.19 0.24 -5.92
CA ASN A 369 11.42 1.46 -6.02
C ASN A 369 10.10 1.18 -6.76
N PHE A 370 8.98 1.63 -6.19
CA PHE A 370 7.66 1.54 -6.82
C PHE A 370 7.15 2.92 -7.17
N GLY A 371 6.71 3.08 -8.42
CA GLY A 371 6.26 4.36 -8.94
C GLY A 371 7.41 5.25 -9.40
N GLU A 372 7.04 6.45 -9.83
CA GLU A 372 7.97 7.46 -10.34
C GLU A 372 8.68 8.21 -9.21
N GLY A 373 9.98 8.43 -9.37
CA GLY A 373 10.80 9.26 -8.47
C GLY A 373 12.01 8.53 -7.92
N GLU A 374 12.54 9.04 -6.80
CA GLU A 374 13.75 8.52 -6.14
C GLU A 374 14.97 8.37 -7.08
N TYR A 375 15.05 9.15 -8.15
CA TYR A 375 16.11 9.04 -9.16
C TYR A 375 17.52 9.21 -8.57
N ASP A 376 17.69 10.17 -7.67
CA ASP A 376 18.96 10.41 -6.96
C ASP A 376 19.37 9.20 -6.11
N VAL A 377 18.39 8.55 -5.46
CA VAL A 377 18.60 7.35 -4.63
C VAL A 377 18.96 6.15 -5.49
N ILE A 378 18.28 5.95 -6.62
CA ILE A 378 18.57 4.88 -7.58
C ILE A 378 19.98 5.04 -8.15
N GLU A 379 20.34 6.24 -8.63
CA GLU A 379 21.68 6.50 -9.19
C GLU A 379 22.77 6.33 -8.13
N ASN A 380 22.53 6.79 -6.89
CA ASN A 380 23.43 6.58 -5.77
C ASN A 380 23.68 5.09 -5.52
N ASN A 381 22.61 4.30 -5.44
CA ASN A 381 22.69 2.88 -5.17
C ASN A 381 23.37 2.12 -6.31
N ILE A 382 23.11 2.48 -7.57
CA ILE A 382 23.83 1.95 -8.74
C ILE A 382 25.33 2.22 -8.58
N ARG A 383 25.71 3.47 -8.32
CA ARG A 383 27.11 3.85 -8.18
C ARG A 383 27.80 3.15 -7.02
N TYR A 384 27.13 3.05 -5.88
CA TYR A 384 27.63 2.35 -4.71
C TYR A 384 27.89 0.87 -5.02
N LEU A 385 26.95 0.18 -5.67
CA LEU A 385 27.11 -1.23 -6.04
C LEU A 385 28.19 -1.46 -7.10
N LEU A 386 28.46 -0.46 -7.95
CA LEU A 386 29.56 -0.48 -8.91
C LEU A 386 30.92 -0.11 -8.27
N GLY A 387 30.94 0.30 -7.00
CA GLY A 387 32.17 0.73 -6.30
C GLY A 387 32.68 2.10 -6.75
N LEU A 388 31.81 2.95 -7.31
CA LEU A 388 32.18 4.25 -7.86
C LEU A 388 32.13 5.33 -6.77
N ASN A 389 33.31 5.77 -6.33
CA ASN A 389 33.47 6.81 -5.29
C ASN A 389 33.39 8.27 -5.82
N LYS A 390 33.04 8.50 -7.10
CA LYS A 390 33.04 9.85 -7.69
C LYS A 390 31.85 10.67 -7.19
N LYS A 391 32.08 11.88 -6.68
CA LYS A 391 31.05 12.81 -6.13
C LYS A 391 30.09 13.42 -7.16
N GLU A 392 30.15 13.04 -8.43
CA GLU A 392 29.34 13.67 -9.49
C GLU A 392 28.16 12.78 -9.86
N ALA A 393 26.99 13.03 -9.25
CA ALA A 393 25.72 12.50 -9.73
C ALA A 393 25.30 13.25 -11.00
N SER A 394 24.45 12.64 -11.83
CA SER A 394 23.96 13.32 -13.04
C SER A 394 23.10 14.53 -12.64
N GLU A 395 23.35 15.69 -13.24
CA GLU A 395 22.41 16.82 -13.20
C GLU A 395 21.26 16.52 -14.18
N PHE A 396 20.33 15.65 -13.80
CA PHE A 396 19.13 15.40 -14.60
C PHE A 396 17.90 15.82 -13.79
N ASN A 397 17.56 17.12 -13.89
CA ASN A 397 16.41 17.72 -13.21
C ASN A 397 15.15 17.60 -14.07
N VAL A 398 14.35 16.55 -13.87
CA VAL A 398 12.94 16.53 -14.26
C VAL A 398 12.12 16.91 -13.02
N PRO A 399 11.37 18.02 -13.05
CA PRO A 399 10.57 18.44 -11.91
C PRO A 399 9.39 17.48 -11.69
N ILE A 400 9.36 16.82 -10.54
CA ILE A 400 8.21 16.06 -10.04
C ILE A 400 7.34 17.04 -9.24
N ALA A 401 6.07 17.29 -9.61
CA ALA A 401 5.20 18.14 -8.80
C ALA A 401 4.39 17.36 -7.76
N VAL A 402 4.34 17.96 -6.57
CA VAL A 402 3.79 17.38 -5.34
C VAL A 402 2.25 17.47 -5.25
N ASN A 403 1.55 18.13 -6.19
CA ASN A 403 0.09 18.35 -6.16
C ASN A 403 -0.59 18.11 -7.52
N GLN A 404 -0.18 17.07 -8.24
CA GLN A 404 -0.74 16.75 -9.55
C GLN A 404 -1.95 15.81 -9.44
N THR A 405 -2.92 15.90 -10.37
CA THR A 405 -3.97 14.88 -10.48
C THR A 405 -3.35 13.49 -10.67
N PRO A 406 -3.70 12.50 -9.83
CA PRO A 406 -3.27 11.12 -10.04
C PRO A 406 -3.82 10.55 -11.34
N GLU A 407 -3.12 9.58 -11.92
CA GLU A 407 -3.61 8.82 -13.09
C GLU A 407 -5.06 8.39 -12.90
N THR A 408 -5.89 8.66 -13.90
CA THR A 408 -7.35 8.51 -13.81
C THR A 408 -7.79 7.44 -14.79
N TYR A 409 -7.97 6.22 -14.30
CA TYR A 409 -8.47 5.09 -15.10
C TYR A 409 -9.97 5.23 -15.35
N LEU A 410 -10.40 4.87 -16.56
CA LEU A 410 -11.80 4.98 -16.98
C LEU A 410 -12.52 3.63 -16.99
N GLY A 411 -11.80 2.51 -17.12
CA GLY A 411 -12.38 1.16 -17.08
C GLY A 411 -12.85 0.72 -15.70
N SER A 412 -13.95 -0.02 -15.61
CA SER A 412 -14.64 -0.36 -14.36
C SER A 412 -13.80 -1.15 -13.34
N ALA A 413 -12.73 -1.83 -13.76
CA ALA A 413 -11.87 -2.56 -12.83
C ALA A 413 -10.98 -1.65 -11.98
N ARG A 414 -10.67 -0.44 -12.46
CA ARG A 414 -9.73 0.50 -11.84
C ARG A 414 -10.27 1.92 -11.74
N ALA A 415 -11.43 2.18 -12.32
CA ALA A 415 -12.09 3.47 -12.30
C ALA A 415 -12.32 3.92 -10.86
N ASP A 416 -11.76 5.08 -10.55
CA ASP A 416 -11.98 5.78 -9.30
C ASP A 416 -12.45 7.22 -9.61
N ARG A 417 -13.01 7.92 -8.62
CA ARG A 417 -13.34 9.36 -8.73
C ARG A 417 -14.27 9.71 -9.91
N GLU A 418 -15.17 8.80 -10.28
CA GLU A 418 -16.30 9.11 -11.18
C GLU A 418 -17.36 9.91 -10.40
N SER A 419 -17.73 11.09 -10.89
CA SER A 419 -18.86 11.87 -10.37
C SER A 419 -20.14 11.62 -11.16
N ARG A 420 -21.20 11.23 -10.45
CA ARG A 420 -22.56 11.04 -11.01
C ARG A 420 -23.55 12.10 -10.55
N SER A 421 -23.16 12.99 -9.64
CA SER A 421 -24.05 13.91 -8.91
C SER A 421 -24.09 15.33 -9.48
N GLY A 422 -23.62 15.54 -10.71
CA GLY A 422 -23.67 16.83 -11.42
C GLY A 422 -22.65 17.89 -10.95
N ALA A 423 -22.15 17.80 -9.72
CA ALA A 423 -20.97 18.53 -9.28
C ALA A 423 -19.70 17.75 -9.65
N LEU A 424 -18.65 18.44 -10.13
CA LEU A 424 -17.39 17.82 -10.52
C LEU A 424 -16.24 18.31 -9.62
N PRO A 425 -15.94 17.61 -8.49
CA PRO A 425 -14.85 17.96 -7.60
C PRO A 425 -13.48 17.88 -8.28
N LEU A 426 -12.46 18.50 -7.68
CA LEU A 426 -11.08 18.40 -8.16
C LEU A 426 -10.62 16.93 -8.20
N HIS A 427 -9.95 16.54 -9.30
CA HIS A 427 -9.51 15.17 -9.62
C HIS A 427 -10.63 14.18 -10.00
N TYR A 428 -11.88 14.63 -10.14
CA TYR A 428 -12.99 13.78 -10.56
C TYR A 428 -13.29 13.94 -12.05
N TRP A 429 -13.85 12.89 -12.64
CA TRP A 429 -14.32 12.87 -14.02
C TRP A 429 -15.79 12.49 -14.09
N GLN A 430 -16.44 12.83 -15.21
CA GLN A 430 -17.86 12.60 -15.44
C GLN A 430 -18.13 12.28 -16.91
N LEU A 431 -19.12 11.42 -17.14
CA LEU A 431 -19.64 11.09 -18.45
C LEU A 431 -21.00 11.75 -18.71
N ILE A 432 -21.20 12.17 -19.95
CA ILE A 432 -22.48 12.59 -20.50
C ILE A 432 -22.63 11.90 -21.86
N GLY A 433 -23.81 11.36 -22.15
CA GLY A 433 -24.08 10.61 -23.39
C GLY A 433 -24.07 9.09 -23.18
N HIS A 434 -23.92 8.34 -24.27
CA HIS A 434 -24.02 6.89 -24.28
C HIS A 434 -22.62 6.26 -24.30
N TRP A 435 -22.26 5.67 -23.17
CA TRP A 435 -20.96 5.05 -22.94
C TRP A 435 -21.13 3.59 -22.52
N GLN A 436 -20.39 2.70 -23.16
CA GLN A 436 -20.20 1.34 -22.73
C GLN A 436 -18.95 1.26 -21.84
N MET A 437 -19.13 0.88 -20.57
CA MET A 437 -18.02 0.68 -19.64
C MET A 437 -17.57 -0.78 -19.64
N THR A 438 -16.29 -1.01 -19.88
CA THR A 438 -15.64 -2.33 -19.77
C THR A 438 -14.65 -2.33 -18.61
N PRO A 439 -14.12 -3.49 -18.18
CA PRO A 439 -13.08 -3.54 -17.14
C PRO A 439 -11.85 -2.68 -17.44
N GLN A 440 -11.47 -2.52 -18.72
CA GLN A 440 -10.21 -1.87 -19.12
C GLN A 440 -10.39 -0.43 -19.62
N TYR A 441 -11.52 -0.11 -20.24
CA TYR A 441 -11.78 1.18 -20.90
C TYR A 441 -13.27 1.52 -20.93
N ILE A 442 -13.59 2.78 -21.27
CA ILE A 442 -14.92 3.18 -21.72
C ILE A 442 -14.93 3.35 -23.24
N GLU A 443 -16.02 2.97 -23.88
CA GLU A 443 -16.23 3.14 -25.32
C GLU A 443 -17.47 4.00 -25.56
N ASN A 444 -17.40 4.95 -26.50
CA ASN A 444 -18.58 5.75 -26.85
C ASN A 444 -19.40 5.09 -27.95
N ASP A 445 -20.72 5.04 -27.76
CA ASP A 445 -21.65 4.44 -28.72
C ASP A 445 -22.00 5.41 -29.87
N ASP A 446 -21.96 6.71 -29.61
CA ASP A 446 -22.40 7.77 -30.53
C ASP A 446 -21.42 8.94 -30.68
N GLY A 447 -21.57 9.66 -31.80
CA GLY A 447 -20.84 10.90 -32.08
C GLY A 447 -21.51 12.08 -31.38
N GLY A 448 -21.15 12.33 -30.12
CA GLY A 448 -21.80 13.34 -29.28
C GLY A 448 -21.52 13.18 -27.80
N SER A 449 -21.16 11.96 -27.38
CA SER A 449 -20.75 11.62 -26.03
C SER A 449 -19.58 12.48 -25.53
N GLN A 450 -19.66 12.88 -24.26
CA GLN A 450 -18.70 13.77 -23.61
C GLN A 450 -18.10 13.12 -22.35
N LEU A 451 -16.81 13.33 -22.18
CA LEU A 451 -16.02 12.96 -21.02
C LEU A 451 -15.39 14.23 -20.46
N THR A 452 -15.75 14.60 -19.24
CA THR A 452 -15.21 15.80 -18.56
C THR A 452 -14.34 15.40 -17.39
N LEU A 453 -13.20 16.06 -17.22
CA LEU A 453 -12.27 15.86 -16.12
C LEU A 453 -11.90 17.20 -15.48
N HIS A 454 -11.97 17.26 -14.16
CA HIS A 454 -11.42 18.34 -13.36
C HIS A 454 -10.01 17.94 -12.86
N TYR A 455 -8.97 18.64 -13.31
CA TYR A 455 -7.57 18.29 -13.10
C TYR A 455 -6.74 19.42 -12.49
N GLN A 456 -5.56 19.06 -11.98
CA GLN A 456 -4.47 19.94 -11.60
C GLN A 456 -3.19 19.41 -12.24
N ALA A 457 -2.72 20.08 -13.30
CA ALA A 457 -1.55 19.66 -14.07
C ALA A 457 -1.07 20.79 -14.98
N LYS A 458 0.16 20.66 -15.50
CA LYS A 458 0.66 21.51 -16.59
C LYS A 458 0.29 20.96 -17.95
N LYS A 459 0.43 19.65 -18.15
CA LYS A 459 -0.04 18.97 -19.36
C LYS A 459 -1.02 17.87 -19.01
N VAL A 460 -2.00 17.68 -19.89
CA VAL A 460 -3.02 16.64 -19.77
C VAL A 460 -2.93 15.75 -21.00
N PHE A 461 -2.89 14.45 -20.77
CA PHE A 461 -2.84 13.44 -21.81
C PHE A 461 -3.99 12.44 -21.63
N LEU A 462 -4.34 11.77 -22.72
CA LEU A 462 -5.35 10.73 -22.75
C LEU A 462 -4.84 9.54 -23.56
N VAL A 463 -4.96 8.35 -22.99
CA VAL A 463 -4.75 7.08 -23.69
C VAL A 463 -6.06 6.71 -24.38
N VAL A 464 -6.05 6.72 -25.72
CA VAL A 464 -7.22 6.41 -26.53
C VAL A 464 -6.86 5.52 -27.71
N GLU A 465 -7.70 4.53 -27.96
CA GLU A 465 -7.68 3.66 -29.13
C GLU A 465 -8.90 3.96 -30.00
N ASN A 466 -8.70 3.89 -31.31
CA ASN A 466 -9.79 3.88 -32.25
C ASN A 466 -10.00 2.45 -32.74
N SER A 467 -11.17 1.88 -32.41
CA SER A 467 -11.52 0.51 -32.82
C SER A 467 -12.15 0.45 -34.23
N SER A 468 -12.46 1.61 -34.82
CA SER A 468 -13.01 1.72 -36.17
C SER A 468 -11.91 1.78 -37.24
N LYS A 469 -12.28 1.45 -38.48
CA LYS A 469 -11.39 1.56 -39.66
C LYS A 469 -11.21 2.98 -40.18
N GLN A 470 -12.05 3.92 -39.72
CA GLN A 470 -11.98 5.33 -40.10
C GLN A 470 -11.15 6.10 -39.09
N THR A 471 -10.48 7.20 -39.48
CA THR A 471 -9.74 8.05 -38.53
C THR A 471 -10.70 8.60 -37.48
N GLY A 472 -10.43 8.30 -36.21
CA GLY A 472 -11.20 8.77 -35.08
C GLY A 472 -11.00 10.27 -34.87
N LYS A 473 -11.98 10.93 -34.28
CA LYS A 473 -11.89 12.37 -34.01
C LYS A 473 -12.48 12.71 -32.65
N ILE A 474 -11.71 13.47 -31.87
CA ILE A 474 -12.16 14.07 -30.60
C ILE A 474 -12.01 15.58 -30.67
N GLU A 475 -12.97 16.30 -30.06
CA GLU A 475 -12.88 17.74 -29.81
C GLU A 475 -12.55 17.93 -28.32
N VAL A 476 -11.47 18.65 -28.02
CA VAL A 476 -11.02 18.98 -26.68
C VAL A 476 -11.41 20.43 -26.40
N ILE A 477 -12.14 20.64 -25.30
CA ILE A 477 -12.63 21.93 -24.85
C ILE A 477 -11.96 22.26 -23.52
N ASN A 478 -11.23 23.37 -23.46
CA ASN A 478 -10.58 23.83 -22.24
C ASN A 478 -11.48 24.75 -21.38
N ASN A 479 -11.00 25.17 -20.20
CA ASN A 479 -11.67 26.13 -19.32
C ASN A 479 -12.17 27.42 -20.00
N GLN A 480 -11.45 27.90 -21.00
CA GLN A 480 -11.78 29.12 -21.73
C GLN A 480 -12.75 28.85 -22.89
N HIS A 481 -13.32 27.64 -22.96
CA HIS A 481 -14.19 27.17 -24.04
C HIS A 481 -13.51 27.17 -25.41
N GLN A 482 -12.17 27.18 -25.45
CA GLN A 482 -11.42 27.01 -26.70
C GLN A 482 -11.46 25.55 -27.10
N LYS A 483 -11.66 25.33 -28.40
CA LYS A 483 -11.83 24.02 -29.00
C LYS A 483 -10.60 23.67 -29.83
N SER A 484 -10.05 22.48 -29.61
CA SER A 484 -9.02 21.89 -30.47
C SER A 484 -9.47 20.51 -30.91
N GLU A 485 -9.13 20.12 -32.13
CA GLU A 485 -9.48 18.82 -32.67
C GLU A 485 -8.25 17.92 -32.70
N ILE A 486 -8.40 16.67 -32.27
CA ILE A 486 -7.34 15.67 -32.30
C ILE A 486 -7.84 14.45 -33.07
N PHE A 487 -7.02 14.02 -34.03
CA PHE A 487 -7.28 12.83 -34.83
C PHE A 487 -6.66 11.60 -34.17
N ILE A 488 -7.47 10.56 -33.99
CA ILE A 488 -7.08 9.30 -33.37
C ILE A 488 -6.86 8.27 -34.47
N SER A 489 -5.60 8.12 -34.88
CA SER A 489 -5.17 7.19 -35.92
C SER A 489 -4.75 5.83 -35.37
N GLU A 490 -4.24 5.79 -34.15
CA GLU A 490 -3.65 4.60 -33.52
C GLU A 490 -3.88 4.60 -32.00
N ALA A 491 -3.73 3.44 -31.37
CA ALA A 491 -3.80 3.31 -29.91
C ALA A 491 -2.52 3.86 -29.26
N ARG A 492 -2.60 5.03 -28.64
CA ARG A 492 -1.47 5.64 -27.94
C ARG A 492 -1.89 6.71 -26.95
N LEU A 493 -0.88 7.30 -26.30
CA LEU A 493 -1.02 8.53 -25.52
C LEU A 493 -1.12 9.76 -26.44
N TYR A 494 -2.15 10.57 -26.26
CA TYR A 494 -2.39 11.83 -26.96
C TYR A 494 -2.33 13.00 -25.98
N GLN A 495 -1.58 14.05 -26.32
CA GLN A 495 -1.55 15.28 -25.54
C GLN A 495 -2.79 16.12 -25.86
N LEU A 496 -3.59 16.41 -24.84
CA LEU A 496 -4.81 17.21 -24.96
C LEU A 496 -4.54 18.69 -24.70
N LEU A 497 -3.81 19.00 -23.63
CA LEU A 497 -3.54 20.36 -23.16
C LEU A 497 -2.08 20.50 -22.75
N ASN A 498 -1.53 21.70 -22.94
CA ASN A 498 -0.16 22.05 -22.53
C ASN A 498 -0.12 23.52 -22.06
N HIS A 499 0.04 23.71 -20.76
CA HIS A 499 0.08 25.01 -20.10
C HIS A 499 1.53 25.43 -19.82
N GLN A 500 1.74 26.73 -19.60
CA GLN A 500 3.07 27.22 -19.21
C GLN A 500 3.48 26.80 -17.79
N LYS A 501 2.50 26.65 -16.88
CA LYS A 501 2.68 26.22 -15.49
C LYS A 501 1.55 25.28 -15.08
N ALA A 502 1.79 24.46 -14.04
CA ALA A 502 0.74 23.66 -13.44
C ALA A 502 -0.41 24.54 -12.95
N GLN A 503 -1.64 24.20 -13.34
CA GLN A 503 -2.84 24.91 -12.93
C GLN A 503 -4.01 23.95 -12.77
N GLU A 504 -4.99 24.37 -11.98
CA GLU A 504 -6.30 23.74 -11.88
C GLU A 504 -7.14 24.05 -13.13
N GLY A 505 -7.86 23.06 -13.63
CA GLY A 505 -8.80 23.28 -14.70
C GLY A 505 -9.67 22.10 -15.06
N ILE A 506 -10.61 22.35 -15.96
CA ILE A 506 -11.57 21.42 -16.50
C ILE A 506 -11.26 21.24 -17.99
N VAL A 507 -11.25 19.98 -18.41
CA VAL A 507 -11.19 19.60 -19.81
C VAL A 507 -12.41 18.76 -20.15
N THR A 508 -13.12 19.13 -21.21
CA THR A 508 -14.22 18.34 -21.76
C THR A 508 -13.81 17.80 -23.11
N ILE A 509 -13.93 16.49 -23.27
CA ILE A 509 -13.66 15.79 -24.52
C ILE A 509 -14.98 15.36 -25.11
N LYS A 510 -15.25 15.80 -26.33
CA LYS A 510 -16.39 15.35 -27.12
C LYS A 510 -15.91 14.34 -28.15
N ALA A 511 -16.38 13.11 -28.03
CA ALA A 511 -16.11 12.07 -29.02
C ALA A 511 -16.98 12.35 -30.26
N LEU A 512 -16.35 12.78 -31.36
CA LEU A 512 -17.06 13.11 -32.60
C LEU A 512 -17.30 11.87 -33.48
N THR A 513 -16.48 10.84 -33.30
CA THR A 513 -16.62 9.54 -33.96
C THR A 513 -17.04 8.47 -32.94
N PRO A 514 -17.98 7.56 -33.28
CA PRO A 514 -18.32 6.42 -32.43
C PRO A 514 -17.16 5.41 -32.33
N HIS A 515 -17.21 4.54 -31.33
CA HIS A 515 -16.27 3.42 -31.14
C HIS A 515 -14.82 3.82 -30.83
N LEU A 516 -14.64 4.94 -30.14
CA LEU A 516 -13.37 5.31 -29.52
C LEU A 516 -13.32 4.73 -28.10
N ARG A 517 -12.20 4.10 -27.78
CA ARG A 517 -11.95 3.47 -26.48
C ARG A 517 -10.99 4.33 -25.67
N PHE A 518 -11.45 4.84 -24.54
CA PHE A 518 -10.72 5.72 -23.65
C PHE A 518 -10.29 4.92 -22.42
N TYR A 519 -8.98 4.89 -22.15
CA TYR A 519 -8.41 4.03 -21.12
C TYR A 519 -8.11 4.80 -19.83
N ALA A 520 -7.30 5.86 -19.93
CA ALA A 520 -6.85 6.62 -18.78
C ALA A 520 -6.44 8.05 -19.16
N PHE A 521 -6.65 8.98 -18.23
CA PHE A 521 -5.95 10.27 -18.25
C PHE A 521 -4.65 10.19 -17.48
N THR A 522 -3.63 10.82 -18.06
CA THR A 522 -2.32 10.95 -17.43
C THR A 522 -1.84 12.40 -17.54
N PHE A 523 -0.90 12.80 -16.69
CA PHE A 523 -0.60 14.21 -16.46
C PHE A 523 0.89 14.46 -16.40
N GLU A 524 1.35 15.67 -16.78
CA GLU A 524 2.71 16.20 -16.49
C GLU A 524 2.60 17.56 -15.78
N SER A 525 3.58 17.90 -14.94
CA SER A 525 3.55 19.08 -14.06
C SER A 525 4.48 20.23 -14.43
#